data_AF-A0A4Y2U608-F1
#
_entry.id   AF-A0A4Y2U608-F1
#
_cell.length_a   1.000
_cell.length_b   1.000
_cell.length_c   1.000
_cell.angle_alpha   90.00
_cell.angle_beta   90.00
_cell.angle_gamma   90.00
#
_symmetry.space_group_name_H-M   'P 1'
#
loop_
_entity.id
_entity.type
_entity.pdbx_description
1 polymer ?
#
loop_
_entity_poly.entity_id
_entity_poly.type
_entity_poly.pdbx_seq_one_letter_code
_entity_poly.pdbx_strand_id
1 'polypeptide(L)'
;MSEGGRSRSSLSSNALSRTAFSQRTNLSLRMPLFSKDDASRKYTAYWLRDNRHLYSTNIQICHLISRREVQIDQNQEYAQNCRKAINDLQNSGGNEALIRVAEIMS
;
A
#
# COMPACT_ATOMS: atom_id res chain seq x y z
N MET A 1 0.04 1.68 38.77
CA MET A 1 -0.71 1.08 37.63
C MET A 1 -1.23 2.25 36.80
N SER A 2 -0.73 2.44 35.59
CA SER A 2 -1.07 3.58 34.74
C SER A 2 -1.98 3.09 33.61
N GLU A 3 -3.24 3.53 33.64
CA GLU A 3 -4.25 3.23 32.63
C GLU A 3 -3.97 4.04 31.36
N GLY A 4 -3.16 3.46 30.46
CA GLY A 4 -2.92 4.01 29.13
C GLY A 4 -4.12 3.76 28.22
N GLY A 5 -5.07 4.69 28.23
CA GLY A 5 -6.25 4.70 27.36
C GLY A 5 -5.90 4.64 25.87
N ARG A 6 -6.15 3.48 25.25
CA ARG A 6 -6.14 3.34 23.79
C ARG A 6 -7.53 3.69 23.25
N SER A 7 -7.60 4.79 22.51
CA SER A 7 -8.80 5.19 21.76
C SER A 7 -9.12 4.13 20.70
N ARG A 8 -10.29 3.50 20.81
CA ARG A 8 -10.83 2.55 19.82
C ARG A 8 -11.83 3.32 18.96
N SER A 9 -11.52 3.51 17.69
CA SER A 9 -12.47 4.09 16.73
C SER A 9 -13.63 3.12 16.52
N SER A 10 -14.83 3.55 16.91
CA SER A 10 -16.09 2.84 16.65
C SER A 10 -16.37 2.85 15.14
N LEU A 11 -16.40 1.68 14.50
CA LEU A 11 -16.93 1.53 13.14
C LEU A 11 -18.44 1.65 13.21
N SER A 12 -19.02 2.69 12.59
CA SER A 12 -20.46 2.87 12.50
C SER A 12 -21.07 1.84 11.54
N SER A 13 -21.86 0.94 12.10
CA SER A 13 -22.69 -0.02 11.40
C SER A 13 -23.79 0.71 10.61
N ASN A 14 -23.62 0.89 9.29
CA ASN A 14 -24.73 1.31 8.44
C ASN A 14 -25.64 0.10 8.18
N ALA A 15 -26.51 -0.17 9.14
CA ALA A 15 -27.69 -1.02 8.96
C ALA A 15 -28.74 -0.24 8.15
N LEU A 16 -28.67 -0.33 6.82
CA LEU A 16 -29.78 0.09 5.95
C LEU A 16 -30.70 -1.11 5.71
N SER A 17 -31.62 -1.33 6.65
CA SER A 17 -32.86 -2.06 6.40
C SER A 17 -34.03 -1.08 6.31
N ARG A 18 -35.01 -1.44 5.46
CA ARG A 18 -36.25 -0.76 5.02
C ARG A 18 -36.05 0.18 3.83
N THR A 19 -36.68 -0.07 2.67
CA THR A 19 -38.15 -0.06 2.52
C THR A 19 -38.60 -0.85 1.28
N ALA A 20 -39.74 -1.54 1.40
CA ALA A 20 -40.38 -2.35 0.38
C ALA A 20 -40.73 -1.55 -0.89
N PHE A 21 -40.29 -2.04 -2.06
CA PHE A 21 -40.68 -1.49 -3.35
C PHE A 21 -41.97 -2.16 -3.83
N SER A 22 -43.11 -1.60 -3.42
CA SER A 22 -44.41 -1.87 -4.05
C SER A 22 -44.90 -0.56 -4.65
N GLN A 23 -44.76 -0.42 -5.96
CA GLN A 23 -45.64 0.43 -6.77
C GLN A 23 -45.62 -0.09 -8.21
N ARG A 24 -46.72 -0.77 -8.56
CA ARG A 24 -47.13 -1.04 -9.93
C ARG A 24 -47.36 0.29 -10.64
N THR A 25 -46.69 0.49 -11.77
CA THR A 25 -47.23 1.31 -12.87
C THR A 25 -47.02 0.56 -14.16
N ASN A 26 -48.10 -0.01 -14.68
CA ASN A 26 -48.19 -0.54 -16.04
C ASN A 26 -48.05 0.63 -17.02
N LEU A 27 -46.94 0.70 -17.75
CA LEU A 27 -46.87 1.46 -19.01
C LEU A 27 -46.17 0.61 -20.07
N SER A 28 -46.96 0.35 -21.11
CA SER A 28 -46.68 -0.26 -22.41
C SER A 28 -45.20 -0.37 -22.80
N LEU A 29 -44.70 -1.62 -22.90
CA LEU A 29 -43.47 -1.90 -23.65
C LEU A 29 -43.72 -1.62 -25.14
N ARG A 30 -43.26 -0.47 -25.63
CA ARG A 30 -42.95 -0.29 -27.05
C ARG A 30 -41.64 0.46 -27.23
N MET A 31 -40.58 -0.34 -27.42
CA MET A 31 -39.27 -0.03 -28.00
C MET A 31 -38.34 0.95 -27.25
N PRO A 32 -37.23 0.48 -26.66
CA PRO A 32 -36.11 1.36 -26.37
C PRO A 32 -35.28 1.54 -27.64
N LEU A 33 -35.45 2.70 -28.28
CA LEU A 33 -34.52 3.19 -29.28
C LEU A 33 -33.19 3.48 -28.58
N PHE A 34 -32.36 2.45 -28.39
CA PHE A 34 -31.03 2.58 -27.78
C PHE A 34 -30.06 3.23 -28.78
N SER A 35 -30.21 4.54 -28.99
CA SER A 35 -29.09 5.38 -29.42
C SER A 35 -28.38 5.89 -28.16
N LYS A 36 -27.63 5.01 -27.49
CA LYS A 36 -26.74 5.38 -26.38
C LYS A 36 -25.31 4.95 -26.70
N ASP A 37 -24.57 5.94 -27.20
CA ASP A 37 -23.12 6.11 -27.15
C ASP A 37 -22.22 4.89 -27.36
N ASP A 38 -21.97 4.60 -28.62
CA ASP A 38 -20.84 3.76 -29.05
C ASP A 38 -19.49 4.36 -28.58
N ALA A 39 -19.43 5.68 -28.40
CA ALA A 39 -18.27 6.41 -27.87
C ALA A 39 -17.99 6.12 -26.39
N SER A 40 -19.01 6.07 -25.52
CA SER A 40 -18.79 5.80 -24.08
C SER A 40 -18.36 4.35 -23.84
N ARG A 41 -18.88 3.42 -24.64
CA ARG A 41 -18.47 2.01 -24.62
C ARG A 41 -17.02 1.84 -25.07
N LYS A 42 -16.60 2.56 -26.13
CA LYS A 42 -15.21 2.60 -26.60
C LYS A 42 -14.26 3.22 -25.58
N TYR A 43 -14.66 4.34 -24.96
CA TYR A 43 -13.88 4.99 -23.90
C TYR A 43 -13.69 4.07 -22.70
N THR A 44 -14.76 3.42 -22.24
CA THR A 44 -14.71 2.47 -21.12
C THR A 44 -13.82 1.26 -21.44
N ALA A 45 -13.92 0.72 -22.66
CA ALA A 45 -13.09 -0.40 -23.10
C ALA A 45 -11.61 -0.03 -23.23
N TYR A 46 -11.31 1.19 -23.69
CA TYR A 46 -9.95 1.73 -23.75
C TYR A 46 -9.38 1.92 -22.34
N TRP A 47 -10.12 2.59 -21.46
CA TRP A 47 -9.72 2.80 -20.07
C TRP A 47 -9.46 1.46 -19.36
N LEU A 48 -10.34 0.46 -19.52
CA LEU A 48 -10.13 -0.87 -18.95
C LEU A 48 -8.91 -1.61 -19.53
N ARG A 49 -8.52 -1.36 -20.79
CA ARG A 49 -7.31 -1.95 -21.38
C ARG A 49 -6.05 -1.27 -20.85
N ASP A 50 -6.07 0.05 -20.77
CA ASP A 50 -4.95 0.86 -20.29
C ASP A 50 -4.65 0.59 -18.79
N ASN A 51 -5.71 0.38 -18.00
CA ASN A 51 -5.59 0.15 -16.55
C ASN A 51 -5.24 -1.31 -16.16
N ARG A 52 -5.18 -2.26 -17.10
CA ARG A 52 -4.83 -3.67 -16.79
C ARG A 52 -3.41 -3.83 -16.24
N HIS A 53 -2.53 -2.90 -16.53
CA HIS A 53 -1.15 -2.91 -16.05
C HIS A 53 -0.93 -2.11 -14.76
N LEU A 54 -1.93 -1.34 -14.33
CA LEU A 54 -1.82 -0.48 -13.13
C LEU A 54 -2.03 -1.26 -11.83
N TYR A 55 -2.70 -2.41 -11.89
CA TYR A 55 -2.90 -3.26 -10.74
C TYR A 55 -1.94 -4.44 -10.77
N SER A 56 -0.78 -4.26 -10.12
CA SER A 56 0.04 -5.39 -9.69
C SER A 56 -0.86 -6.38 -8.96
N THR A 57 -0.82 -7.65 -9.33
CA THR A 57 -1.61 -8.65 -8.60
C THR A 57 -1.12 -8.71 -7.15
N ASN A 58 -2.00 -9.07 -6.20
CA ASN A 58 -1.60 -9.20 -4.79
C ASN A 58 -0.36 -10.10 -4.64
N ILE A 59 -0.22 -11.14 -5.48
CA ILE A 59 0.95 -12.03 -5.53
C ILE A 59 2.23 -11.25 -5.90
N GLN A 60 2.16 -10.40 -6.93
CA GLN A 60 3.31 -9.57 -7.35
C GLN A 60 3.71 -8.56 -6.26
N ILE A 61 2.72 -7.97 -5.58
CA ILE A 61 2.97 -7.06 -4.45
C ILE A 61 3.63 -7.80 -3.30
N CYS A 62 3.10 -8.96 -2.89
CA CYS A 62 3.70 -9.76 -1.82
C CYS A 62 5.14 -10.17 -2.15
N HIS A 63 5.42 -10.65 -3.38
CA HIS A 63 6.78 -10.97 -3.78
C HIS A 63 7.72 -9.76 -3.74
N LEU A 64 7.25 -8.58 -4.15
CA LEU A 64 8.04 -7.36 -4.07
C LEU A 64 8.34 -6.98 -2.63
N ILE A 65 7.35 -7.09 -1.73
CA ILE A 65 7.51 -6.84 -0.29
C ILE A 65 8.55 -7.80 0.27
N SER A 66 8.39 -9.11 0.09
CA SER A 66 9.32 -10.11 0.62
C SER A 66 10.75 -9.90 0.11
N ARG A 67 10.92 -9.53 -1.17
CA ARG A 67 12.26 -9.22 -1.70
C ARG A 67 12.87 -7.98 -1.01
N ARG A 68 12.06 -6.95 -0.76
CA ARG A 68 12.53 -5.74 -0.08
C ARG A 68 12.82 -5.98 1.40
N GLU A 69 12.05 -6.82 2.08
CA GLU A 69 12.30 -7.22 3.47
C GLU A 69 13.68 -7.88 3.60
N VAL A 70 14.01 -8.82 2.71
CA VAL A 70 15.35 -9.45 2.69
C VAL A 70 16.47 -8.40 2.52
N GLN A 71 16.28 -7.41 1.65
CA GLN A 71 17.26 -6.34 1.46
C GLN A 71 17.39 -5.45 2.71
N ILE A 72 16.28 -5.18 3.39
CA ILE A 72 16.27 -4.41 4.64
C ILE A 72 17.05 -5.17 5.72
N ASP A 73 16.80 -6.47 5.87
CA ASP A 73 17.49 -7.29 6.86
C ASP A 73 19.00 -7.32 6.62
N GLN A 74 19.42 -7.49 5.36
CA GLN A 74 20.84 -7.44 4.97
C GLN A 74 21.48 -6.08 5.25
N ASN A 75 20.79 -4.99 4.91
CA ASN A 75 21.29 -3.64 5.17
C ASN A 75 21.36 -3.35 6.68
N GLN A 76 20.44 -3.89 7.46
CA GLN A 76 20.46 -3.76 8.91
C GLN A 76 21.64 -4.52 9.53
N GLU A 77 21.93 -5.73 9.06
CA GLU A 77 23.12 -6.49 9.47
C GLU A 77 24.40 -5.73 9.12
N TYR A 78 24.49 -5.18 7.90
CA TYR A 78 25.62 -4.37 7.48
C TYR A 78 25.84 -3.16 8.39
N ALA A 79 24.78 -2.40 8.67
CA ALA A 79 24.84 -1.24 9.56
C ALA A 79 25.27 -1.61 10.99
N GLN A 80 24.83 -2.75 11.51
CA GLN A 80 25.27 -3.26 12.82
C GLN A 80 26.76 -3.60 12.81
N ASN A 81 27.25 -4.25 11.75
CA ASN A 81 28.66 -4.58 11.59
C ASN A 81 29.54 -3.33 11.49
N CYS A 82 29.12 -2.31 10.73
CA CYS A 82 29.80 -1.02 10.67
C CYS A 82 29.87 -0.36 12.05
N ARG A 83 28.74 -0.30 12.77
CA ARG A 83 28.71 0.28 14.12
C ARG A 83 29.64 -0.45 15.09
N LYS A 84 29.70 -1.79 15.01
CA LYS A 84 30.62 -2.58 15.81
C LYS A 84 32.08 -2.24 15.47
N ALA A 85 32.43 -2.20 14.19
CA ALA A 85 33.79 -1.87 13.75
C ALA A 85 34.23 -0.47 14.19
N ILE A 86 33.33 0.53 14.10
CA ILE A 86 33.59 1.89 14.57
C ILE A 86 33.83 1.90 16.09
N ASN A 87 32.99 1.21 16.86
CA ASN A 87 33.17 1.09 18.31
C ASN A 87 34.50 0.41 18.68
N ASP A 88 34.88 -0.64 17.97
CA ASP A 88 36.15 -1.34 18.19
C ASP A 88 37.36 -0.43 17.87
N LEU A 89 37.26 0.39 16.83
CA LEU A 89 38.26 1.43 16.50
C LEU A 89 38.34 2.51 17.59
N GLN A 90 37.21 2.99 18.10
CA GLN A 90 37.17 3.96 19.21
C GLN A 90 37.82 3.38 20.47
N ASN A 91 37.50 2.14 20.83
CA ASN A 91 38.00 1.48 22.05
C ASN A 91 39.49 1.12 21.98
N SER A 92 40.02 0.86 20.79
CA SER A 92 41.44 0.56 20.57
C SER A 92 42.33 1.81 20.50
N GLY A 93 41.76 3.01 20.66
CA GLY A 93 42.49 4.28 20.56
C GLY A 93 42.80 4.68 19.11
N GLY A 94 41.96 4.26 18.16
CA GLY A 94 42.08 4.59 16.75
C GLY A 94 42.13 6.11 16.50
N ASN A 95 42.77 6.50 15.39
CA ASN A 95 42.89 7.91 15.03
C ASN A 95 41.51 8.53 14.80
N GLU A 96 41.23 9.65 15.46
CA GLU A 96 39.97 10.40 15.40
C GLU A 96 39.53 10.74 13.96
N ALA A 97 40.47 11.04 13.06
CA ALA A 97 40.17 11.30 11.66
C ALA A 97 39.73 10.02 10.92
N LEU A 98 40.29 8.85 11.26
CA LEU A 98 39.86 7.57 10.69
C LEU A 98 38.48 7.16 11.19
N ILE A 99 38.17 7.43 12.47
CA ILE A 99 36.85 7.17 13.06
C ILE A 99 35.79 8.04 12.35
N ARG A 100 36.04 9.35 12.18
CA ARG A 100 35.11 10.24 11.47
C ARG A 100 34.86 9.85 10.02
N VAL A 101 35.90 9.39 9.30
CA VAL A 101 35.72 8.90 7.92
C VAL A 101 34.87 7.62 7.90
N ALA A 102 35.10 6.71 8.84
CA ALA A 102 34.32 5.47 8.95
C ALA A 102 32.83 5.74 9.25
N GLU A 103 32.52 6.72 10.11
CA GLU A 103 31.13 7.13 10.42
C GLU A 103 30.40 7.74 9.22
N ILE A 104 31.10 8.47 8.35
CA ILE A 104 30.49 9.06 7.13
C ILE A 104 30.19 7.99 6.08
N MET A 105 30.99 6.93 6.05
CA MET A 105 30.89 5.87 5.04
C MET A 105 29.92 4.74 5.43
N SER A 106 29.51 4.64 6.70
CA SER A 106 28.54 3.65 7.20
C SER A 106 27.10 4.13 7.12
#